data_AF-A0A2E5S2Z2-F1
#
_entry.id   AF-A0A2E5S2Z2-F1
#
_cell.length_a   1.000
_cell.length_b   1.000
_cell.length_c   1.000
_cell.angle_alpha   90.00
_cell.angle_beta   90.00
_cell.angle_gamma   90.00
#
_symmetry.space_group_name_H-M   'P 1'
#
loop_
_entity.id
_entity.type
_entity.pdbx_description
1 polymer ?
#
loop_
_entity_poly.entity_id
_entity_poly.type
_entity_poly.pdbx_seq_one_letter_code
_entity_poly.pdbx_strand_id
1 'polypeptide(L)'
;MRIMQSESLYLHKAAQTTHQIIHNSRKGWTVGVLSGLLKKATFLAFCLFIVSGSVAAQEVYTNLKDPEHIKTFNQVSDSVICQCGCHFILSSCPHVECPWGIPVRRFMENRIREGMNAETIIHKLEHGFGPEYMNDPVIVELENQGRQDLVQKIIQGHGPQIRGTTANWIPILLILVFVITGVLIAVRYFRRKDPFGDLSYPETSESDGKGSDQKGDATNDDVDLDRFKDLDR
;
A
#
# COMPACT_ATOMS: atom_id res chain seq x y z
N MET A 1 65.50 -47.12 -33.60
CA MET A 1 65.56 -45.71 -34.06
C MET A 1 64.64 -45.59 -35.27
N ARG A 2 63.73 -44.60 -35.32
CA ARG A 2 62.36 -44.59 -35.92
C ARG A 2 61.31 -45.22 -34.99
N ILE A 3 60.96 -44.63 -33.83
CA ILE A 3 60.30 -43.32 -33.61
C ILE A 3 58.92 -43.35 -34.30
N MET A 4 57.86 -43.78 -33.61
CA MET A 4 57.04 -42.97 -32.69
C MET A 4 56.42 -41.73 -33.34
N GLN A 5 55.61 -41.89 -34.41
CA GLN A 5 54.87 -40.74 -34.95
C GLN A 5 53.57 -41.04 -35.73
N SER A 6 53.01 -42.25 -35.69
CA SER A 6 51.80 -42.57 -36.51
C SER A 6 50.50 -42.78 -35.73
N GLU A 7 50.51 -42.84 -34.40
CA GLU A 7 49.30 -43.18 -33.62
C GLU A 7 48.56 -41.98 -33.03
N SER A 8 49.16 -40.78 -32.96
CA SER A 8 48.49 -39.60 -32.40
C SER A 8 47.50 -38.91 -33.35
N LEU A 9 47.52 -39.26 -34.64
CA LEU A 9 46.68 -38.59 -35.65
C LEU A 9 45.29 -39.23 -35.82
N TYR A 10 45.06 -40.44 -35.28
CA TYR A 10 43.77 -41.14 -35.39
C TYR A 10 42.80 -40.85 -34.24
N LEU A 11 43.29 -40.45 -33.06
CA LEU A 11 42.42 -40.13 -31.91
C LEU A 11 41.82 -38.71 -31.96
N HIS A 12 42.40 -37.79 -32.73
CA HIS A 12 41.90 -36.41 -32.78
C HIS A 12 40.73 -36.20 -33.76
N LYS A 13 40.54 -37.10 -34.74
CA LYS A 13 39.42 -37.00 -35.70
C LYS A 13 38.10 -37.57 -35.18
N ALA A 14 38.11 -38.42 -34.15
CA ALA A 14 36.89 -38.96 -33.56
C ALA A 14 36.19 -38.01 -32.57
N ALA A 15 36.90 -37.00 -32.05
CA ALA A 15 36.36 -36.09 -31.04
C ALA A 15 35.63 -34.85 -31.61
N GLN A 16 35.78 -34.55 -32.92
CA GLN A 16 35.14 -33.36 -33.51
C GLN A 16 33.81 -33.64 -34.22
N THR A 17 33.45 -34.90 -34.47
CA THR A 17 32.23 -35.23 -35.24
C THR A 17 30.99 -35.44 -34.36
N THR A 18 31.14 -35.58 -33.04
CA THR A 18 30.01 -35.79 -32.11
C THR A 18 29.42 -34.49 -31.56
N HIS A 19 30.11 -33.35 -31.68
CA HIS A 19 29.64 -32.08 -31.11
C HIS A 19 28.73 -31.24 -32.04
N GLN A 20 28.49 -31.68 -33.29
CA GLN A 20 27.65 -30.95 -34.25
C GLN A 20 26.26 -31.54 -34.53
N ILE A 21 25.89 -32.68 -33.94
CA ILE A 21 24.58 -33.32 -34.21
C ILE A 21 23.52 -33.01 -33.13
N ILE A 22 23.87 -32.36 -32.02
CA ILE A 22 22.91 -32.10 -30.91
C ILE A 22 22.30 -30.69 -30.95
N HIS A 23 22.75 -29.77 -31.81
CA HIS A 23 22.32 -28.37 -31.75
C HIS A 23 21.22 -27.94 -32.74
N ASN A 24 20.67 -28.84 -33.57
CA ASN A 24 19.77 -28.42 -34.67
C ASN A 24 18.43 -29.14 -34.77
N SER A 25 17.85 -29.63 -33.67
CA SER A 25 16.50 -30.21 -33.69
C SER A 25 15.65 -29.82 -32.49
N ARG A 26 15.49 -28.51 -32.27
CA ARG A 26 14.47 -28.00 -31.33
C ARG A 26 13.98 -26.59 -31.65
N LYS A 27 13.82 -26.29 -32.94
CA LYS A 27 13.20 -25.05 -33.42
C LYS A 27 12.13 -25.39 -34.45
N GLY A 28 10.97 -25.78 -33.96
CA GLY A 28 9.85 -26.08 -34.83
C GLY A 28 8.63 -26.47 -34.02
N TRP A 29 7.71 -25.52 -33.91
CA TRP A 29 6.32 -25.65 -33.48
C TRP A 29 6.01 -25.61 -31.97
N THR A 30 4.92 -24.90 -31.69
CA THR A 30 4.10 -24.89 -30.45
C THR A 30 4.43 -23.96 -29.26
N VAL A 31 4.92 -22.73 -29.45
CA VAL A 31 5.05 -21.76 -28.32
C VAL A 31 4.18 -20.49 -28.42
N GLY A 32 3.42 -20.31 -29.51
CA GLY A 32 2.66 -19.07 -29.74
C GLY A 32 1.33 -18.93 -28.98
N VAL A 33 0.64 -20.04 -28.68
CA VAL A 33 -0.76 -19.97 -28.20
C VAL A 33 -0.91 -20.36 -26.72
N LEU A 34 0.02 -21.14 -26.16
CA LEU A 34 -0.03 -21.57 -24.75
C LEU A 34 0.49 -20.50 -23.77
N SER A 35 1.21 -19.49 -24.24
CA SER A 35 1.85 -18.46 -23.40
C SER A 35 0.90 -17.34 -22.94
N GLY A 36 -0.26 -17.18 -23.58
CA GLY A 36 -1.28 -16.19 -23.20
C GLY A 36 -2.19 -16.65 -22.05
N LEU A 37 -2.55 -17.93 -22.02
CA LEU A 37 -3.39 -18.51 -20.97
C LEU A 37 -2.61 -18.76 -19.67
N LEU A 38 -1.34 -19.17 -19.78
CA LEU A 38 -0.49 -19.44 -18.62
C LEU A 38 -0.14 -18.16 -17.84
N LYS A 39 0.02 -17.01 -18.53
CA LYS A 39 0.25 -15.70 -17.89
C LYS A 39 -0.98 -15.15 -17.15
N LYS A 40 -2.19 -15.48 -17.61
CA LYS A 40 -3.44 -15.09 -16.91
C LYS A 40 -3.69 -15.97 -15.68
N ALA A 41 -3.35 -17.26 -15.76
CA ALA A 41 -3.49 -18.19 -14.64
C ALA A 41 -2.49 -17.89 -13.50
N THR A 42 -1.24 -17.52 -13.82
CA THR A 42 -0.26 -17.13 -12.79
C THR A 42 -0.60 -15.82 -12.09
N PHE A 43 -1.18 -14.85 -12.82
CA PHE A 43 -1.67 -13.60 -12.21
C PHE A 43 -2.85 -13.84 -11.26
N LEU A 44 -3.78 -14.73 -11.64
CA LEU A 44 -4.95 -15.08 -10.81
C LEU A 44 -4.55 -15.87 -9.56
N ALA A 45 -3.56 -16.78 -9.67
CA ALA A 45 -3.02 -17.51 -8.52
C ALA A 45 -2.25 -16.59 -7.54
N PHE A 46 -1.53 -15.59 -8.04
CA PHE A 46 -0.85 -14.60 -7.20
C PHE A 46 -1.84 -13.70 -6.44
N CYS A 47 -2.95 -13.31 -7.06
CA CYS A 47 -4.02 -12.57 -6.37
C CYS A 47 -4.70 -13.41 -5.27
N LEU A 48 -4.92 -14.71 -5.48
CA LEU A 48 -5.52 -15.60 -4.47
C LEU A 48 -4.59 -15.84 -3.26
N PHE A 49 -3.28 -15.82 -3.47
CA PHE A 49 -2.32 -16.01 -2.37
C PHE A 49 -2.25 -14.79 -1.43
N ILE A 50 -2.49 -13.58 -1.94
CA ILE A 50 -2.48 -12.36 -1.10
C ILE A 50 -3.73 -12.28 -0.20
N VAL A 51 -4.84 -12.89 -0.58
CA VAL A 51 -6.10 -12.83 0.21
C VAL A 51 -6.09 -13.81 1.39
N SER A 52 -5.21 -14.82 1.41
CA SER A 52 -5.16 -15.83 2.47
C SER A 52 -4.25 -15.46 3.65
N GLY A 53 -3.79 -14.21 3.73
CA GLY A 53 -3.09 -13.70 4.91
C GLY A 53 -4.04 -13.69 6.10
N SER A 54 -4.00 -14.74 6.92
CA SER A 54 -4.69 -14.79 8.20
C SER A 54 -4.35 -13.54 9.01
N VAL A 55 -5.34 -12.68 9.21
CA VAL A 55 -5.30 -11.61 10.21
C VAL A 55 -5.33 -12.30 11.57
N ALA A 56 -4.16 -12.71 12.05
CA ALA A 56 -4.00 -13.10 13.44
C ALA A 56 -4.17 -11.83 14.27
N ALA A 57 -5.35 -11.67 14.86
CA ALA A 57 -5.59 -10.65 15.86
C ALA A 57 -4.56 -10.84 16.99
N GLN A 58 -3.69 -9.86 17.18
CA GLN A 58 -2.74 -9.87 18.28
C GLN A 58 -3.55 -9.65 19.56
N GLU A 59 -3.77 -10.72 20.34
CA GLU A 59 -4.49 -10.61 21.60
C GLU A 59 -3.68 -9.76 22.59
N VAL A 60 -4.32 -8.71 23.08
CA VAL A 60 -3.77 -7.85 24.12
C VAL A 60 -3.82 -8.61 25.43
N TYR A 61 -2.71 -8.60 26.18
CA TYR A 61 -2.66 -9.22 27.50
C TYR A 61 -3.71 -8.59 28.45
N THR A 62 -4.77 -9.34 28.74
CA THR A 62 -5.82 -9.00 29.72
C THR A 62 -6.13 -10.19 30.65
N ASN A 63 -6.56 -9.92 31.88
CA ASN A 63 -7.04 -10.93 32.83
C ASN A 63 -8.56 -11.12 32.81
N LEU A 64 -9.27 -10.50 31.86
CA LEU A 64 -10.71 -10.70 31.69
C LEU A 64 -10.98 -12.09 31.10
N LYS A 65 -12.01 -12.77 31.62
CA LYS A 65 -12.41 -14.13 31.18
C LYS A 65 -13.67 -14.14 30.33
N ASP A 66 -14.50 -13.11 30.46
CA ASP A 66 -15.75 -12.99 29.73
C ASP A 66 -15.48 -12.48 28.31
N PRO A 67 -15.97 -13.17 27.25
CA PRO A 67 -15.79 -12.74 25.87
C PRO A 67 -16.35 -11.33 25.59
N GLU A 68 -17.42 -10.91 26.25
CA GLU A 68 -17.96 -9.55 26.07
C GLU A 68 -16.99 -8.51 26.66
N HIS A 69 -16.47 -8.77 27.85
CA HIS A 69 -15.47 -7.89 28.47
C HIS A 69 -14.17 -7.82 27.67
N ILE A 70 -13.70 -8.94 27.13
CA ILE A 70 -12.51 -8.98 26.27
C ILE A 70 -12.73 -8.14 25.01
N LYS A 71 -13.92 -8.24 24.39
CA LYS A 71 -14.28 -7.42 23.23
C LYS A 71 -14.23 -5.92 23.57
N THR A 72 -14.83 -5.52 24.69
CA THR A 72 -14.80 -4.13 25.16
C THR A 72 -13.37 -3.67 25.44
N PHE A 73 -12.56 -4.51 26.09
CA PHE A 73 -11.16 -4.22 26.37
C PHE A 73 -10.35 -4.01 25.09
N ASN A 74 -10.51 -4.90 24.11
CA ASN A 74 -9.84 -4.79 22.82
C ASN A 74 -10.23 -3.50 22.11
N GLN A 75 -11.53 -3.18 22.04
CA GLN A 75 -12.03 -1.92 21.45
C GLN A 75 -11.38 -0.67 22.08
N VAL A 76 -11.28 -0.62 23.41
CA VAL A 76 -10.62 0.50 24.09
C VAL A 76 -9.13 0.51 23.77
N SER A 77 -8.46 -0.64 23.89
CA SER A 77 -7.01 -0.76 23.71
C SER A 77 -6.55 -0.48 22.27
N ASP A 78 -7.39 -0.76 21.27
CA ASP A 78 -7.16 -0.46 19.86
C ASP A 78 -7.37 1.02 19.54
N SER A 79 -8.18 1.71 20.35
CA SER A 79 -8.54 3.12 20.14
C SER A 79 -7.61 4.09 20.89
N VAL A 80 -6.73 3.58 21.75
CA VAL A 80 -5.92 4.37 22.67
C VAL A 80 -4.42 4.22 22.35
N ILE A 81 -3.72 5.35 22.24
CA ILE A 81 -2.27 5.41 22.08
C ILE A 81 -1.59 5.38 23.45
N CYS A 82 -0.57 4.54 23.58
CA CYS A 82 0.26 4.42 24.76
C CYS A 82 1.06 5.72 25.04
N GLN A 83 0.88 6.28 26.23
CA GLN A 83 1.51 7.54 26.65
C GLN A 83 2.85 7.34 27.36
N CYS A 84 3.46 6.15 27.27
CA CYS A 84 4.79 5.89 27.84
C CYS A 84 5.93 6.45 26.99
N GLY A 85 5.63 7.16 25.89
CA GLY A 85 6.60 7.71 24.94
C GLY A 85 6.83 6.84 23.69
N CYS A 86 6.33 5.60 23.67
CA CYS A 86 6.46 4.74 22.48
C CYS A 86 5.47 5.07 21.36
N HIS A 87 4.37 5.76 21.68
CA HIS A 87 3.32 6.19 20.75
C HIS A 87 2.71 5.06 19.90
N PHE A 88 2.84 3.80 20.33
CA PHE A 88 2.12 2.68 19.73
C PHE A 88 0.69 2.63 20.26
N ILE A 89 -0.20 1.99 19.50
CA ILE A 89 -1.53 1.61 19.99
C ILE A 89 -1.35 0.72 21.22
N LEU A 90 -2.20 0.91 22.24
CA LEU A 90 -2.07 0.23 23.52
C LEU A 90 -2.18 -1.28 23.35
N SER A 91 -3.00 -1.76 22.42
CA SER A 91 -3.12 -3.17 22.07
C SER A 91 -1.82 -3.78 21.53
N SER A 92 -1.11 -3.04 20.68
CA SER A 92 0.11 -3.50 20.00
C SER A 92 1.41 -2.99 20.64
N CYS A 93 1.36 -2.52 21.90
CA CYS A 93 2.54 -1.98 22.57
C CYS A 93 3.53 -3.10 22.93
N PRO A 94 4.81 -3.04 22.50
CA PRO A 94 5.77 -4.12 22.68
C PRO A 94 6.38 -4.20 24.10
N HIS A 95 6.16 -3.17 24.92
CA HIS A 95 6.75 -3.08 26.25
C HIS A 95 6.01 -3.99 27.23
N VAL A 96 6.65 -5.11 27.60
CA VAL A 96 6.18 -6.04 28.63
C VAL A 96 6.05 -5.34 29.98
N GLU A 97 7.04 -4.54 30.35
CA GLU A 97 7.12 -3.79 31.61
C GLU A 97 6.84 -2.30 31.38
N CYS A 98 5.65 -1.98 30.84
CA CYS A 98 5.28 -0.61 30.54
C CYS A 98 4.81 0.14 31.81
N PRO A 99 5.48 1.23 32.24
CA PRO A 99 5.12 1.96 33.45
C PRO A 99 3.78 2.69 33.35
N TRP A 100 3.24 2.86 32.14
CA TRP A 100 1.92 3.46 31.88
C TRP A 100 0.90 2.39 31.45
N GLY A 101 1.28 1.52 30.51
CA GLY A 101 0.37 0.57 29.89
C GLY A 101 -0.17 -0.48 30.85
N ILE A 102 0.66 -1.02 31.75
CA ILE A 102 0.21 -2.02 32.73
C ILE A 102 -0.87 -1.47 33.68
N PRO A 103 -0.62 -0.36 34.41
CA PRO A 103 -1.63 0.16 35.34
C PRO A 103 -2.90 0.60 34.60
N VAL A 104 -2.78 1.25 33.44
CA VAL A 104 -3.96 1.67 32.67
C VAL A 104 -4.77 0.47 32.18
N ARG A 105 -4.13 -0.62 31.71
CA ARG A 105 -4.85 -1.86 31.36
C ARG A 105 -5.60 -2.43 32.55
N ARG A 106 -4.97 -2.55 33.73
CA ARG A 106 -5.65 -3.03 34.95
C ARG A 106 -6.81 -2.13 35.36
N PHE A 107 -6.64 -0.81 35.26
CA PHE A 107 -7.68 0.16 35.55
C PHE A 107 -8.87 0.00 34.59
N MET A 108 -8.61 -0.13 33.28
CA MET A 108 -9.65 -0.40 32.28
C MET A 108 -10.38 -1.72 32.57
N GLU A 109 -9.68 -2.79 32.93
CA GLU A 109 -10.31 -4.05 33.29
C GLU A 109 -11.29 -3.89 34.47
N ASN A 110 -10.95 -3.09 35.47
CA ASN A 110 -11.86 -2.81 36.59
C ASN A 110 -13.12 -2.07 36.13
N ARG A 111 -12.98 -1.05 35.27
CA ARG A 111 -14.12 -0.31 34.71
C ARG A 111 -15.03 -1.20 33.87
N ILE A 112 -14.44 -2.12 33.11
CA ILE A 112 -15.21 -3.09 32.32
C ILE A 112 -15.96 -4.06 33.23
N ARG A 113 -15.33 -4.56 34.31
CA ARG A 113 -16.01 -5.41 35.31
C ARG A 113 -17.18 -4.69 36.01
N GLU A 114 -17.12 -3.36 36.11
CA GLU A 114 -18.21 -2.52 36.63
C GLU A 114 -19.31 -2.23 35.60
N GLY A 115 -19.21 -2.77 34.38
CA GLY A 115 -20.20 -2.61 33.32
C GLY A 115 -20.03 -1.35 32.47
N MET A 116 -18.87 -0.67 32.53
CA MET A 116 -18.60 0.49 31.69
C MET A 116 -18.30 0.07 30.24
N ASN A 117 -18.95 0.73 29.27
CA ASN A 117 -18.73 0.48 27.84
C ASN A 117 -17.42 1.12 27.31
N ALA A 118 -17.00 0.71 26.12
CA ALA A 118 -15.74 1.14 25.52
C ALA A 118 -15.69 2.66 25.28
N GLU A 119 -16.75 3.24 24.73
CA GLU A 119 -16.81 4.65 24.37
C GLU A 119 -16.71 5.55 25.60
N THR A 120 -17.34 5.15 26.70
CA THR A 120 -17.29 5.89 27.98
C THR A 120 -15.89 5.81 28.57
N ILE A 121 -15.25 4.64 28.53
CA ILE A 121 -13.86 4.48 29.00
C ILE A 121 -12.93 5.37 28.17
N ILE A 122 -13.02 5.34 26.83
CA ILE A 122 -12.20 6.18 25.95
C ILE A 122 -12.44 7.67 26.24
N HIS A 123 -13.71 8.07 26.36
CA HIS A 123 -14.07 9.45 26.67
C HIS A 123 -13.49 9.90 28.02
N LYS A 124 -13.58 9.06 29.07
CA LYS A 124 -13.02 9.37 30.39
C LYS A 124 -11.49 9.28 30.43
N LEU A 125 -10.85 8.45 29.60
CA LEU A 125 -9.40 8.47 29.44
C LEU A 125 -8.93 9.79 28.81
N GLU A 126 -9.71 10.35 27.88
CA GLU A 126 -9.43 11.63 27.24
C GLU A 126 -9.68 12.83 28.17
N HIS A 127 -10.85 12.87 28.82
CA HIS A 127 -11.35 14.03 29.58
C HIS A 127 -11.20 13.92 31.11
N GLY A 128 -10.81 12.75 31.61
CA GLY A 128 -10.66 12.47 33.03
C GLY A 128 -11.78 11.60 33.59
N PHE A 129 -11.41 10.71 34.51
CA PHE A 129 -12.37 9.89 35.25
C PHE A 129 -13.08 10.66 36.35
N GLY A 130 -12.45 11.70 36.91
CA GLY A 130 -12.95 12.46 38.05
C GLY A 130 -12.45 11.94 39.41
N PRO A 131 -12.50 12.77 40.47
CA PRO A 131 -11.95 12.44 41.79
C PRO A 131 -12.67 11.28 42.49
N GLU A 132 -13.87 10.92 42.06
CA GLU A 132 -14.63 9.80 42.61
C GLU A 132 -13.93 8.44 42.43
N TYR A 133 -12.99 8.34 41.47
CA TYR A 133 -12.20 7.13 41.20
C TYR A 133 -10.87 7.08 41.97
N MET A 134 -10.59 8.03 42.87
CA MET A 134 -9.36 8.02 43.68
C MET A 134 -9.23 6.79 44.58
N ASN A 135 -10.36 6.19 44.97
CA ASN A 135 -10.39 4.99 45.82
C ASN A 135 -10.23 3.67 45.03
N ASP A 136 -10.04 3.73 43.71
CA ASP A 136 -9.79 2.52 42.92
C ASP A 136 -8.46 1.86 43.34
N PRO A 137 -8.41 0.53 43.49
CA PRO A 137 -7.20 -0.16 43.96
C PRO A 137 -5.97 0.08 43.09
N VAL A 138 -6.13 0.31 41.79
CA VAL A 138 -5.02 0.64 40.88
C VAL A 138 -4.52 2.06 41.13
N ILE A 139 -5.41 3.01 41.41
CA ILE A 139 -5.04 4.39 41.71
C ILE A 139 -4.30 4.47 43.05
N VAL A 140 -4.81 3.81 44.08
CA VAL A 140 -4.17 3.75 45.40
C VAL A 140 -2.77 3.12 45.30
N GLU A 141 -2.64 2.04 44.53
CA GLU A 141 -1.32 1.42 44.29
C GLU A 141 -0.35 2.37 43.57
N LEU A 142 -0.82 3.10 42.55
CA LEU A 142 0.00 4.11 41.86
C LEU A 142 0.42 5.25 42.81
N GLU A 143 -0.47 5.65 43.71
CA GLU A 143 -0.20 6.67 44.72
C GLU A 143 0.90 6.22 45.67
N ASN A 144 0.81 4.98 46.16
CA ASN A 144 1.81 4.35 47.03
C ASN A 144 3.18 4.20 46.34
N GLN A 145 3.19 4.02 45.01
CA GLN A 145 4.40 4.00 44.20
C GLN A 145 4.99 5.39 43.92
N GLY A 146 4.34 6.47 44.39
CA GLY A 146 4.76 7.85 44.13
C GLY A 146 4.49 8.32 42.69
N ARG A 147 3.66 7.59 41.93
CA ARG A 147 3.32 7.88 40.53
C ARG A 147 2.17 8.87 40.40
N GLN A 148 2.30 10.00 41.10
CA GLN A 148 1.31 11.09 41.08
C GLN A 148 1.09 11.62 39.66
N ASP A 149 2.10 11.55 38.79
CA ASP A 149 2.02 11.89 37.37
C ASP A 149 0.93 11.10 36.63
N LEU A 150 0.82 9.81 36.92
CA LEU A 150 -0.15 8.91 36.32
C LEU A 150 -1.53 9.09 36.91
N VAL A 151 -1.61 9.19 38.24
CA VAL A 151 -2.86 9.40 38.96
C VAL A 151 -3.53 10.67 38.45
N GLN A 152 -2.80 11.79 38.37
CA GLN A 152 -3.35 13.04 37.86
C GLN A 152 -3.83 12.89 36.42
N LYS A 153 -3.10 12.21 35.54
CA LYS A 153 -3.56 12.01 34.15
C LYS A 153 -4.80 11.13 34.02
N ILE A 154 -4.97 10.10 34.87
CA ILE A 154 -6.20 9.29 34.85
C ILE A 154 -7.40 10.10 35.35
N ILE A 155 -7.20 10.91 36.38
CA ILE A 155 -8.27 11.69 37.01
C ILE A 155 -8.65 12.92 36.20
N GLN A 156 -7.66 13.67 35.70
CA GLN A 156 -7.83 14.92 34.96
C GLN A 156 -7.97 14.71 33.45
N GLY A 157 -7.60 13.53 32.95
CA GLY A 157 -7.63 13.20 31.53
C GLY A 157 -6.26 13.30 30.87
N HIS A 158 -6.08 12.48 29.83
CA HIS A 158 -4.87 12.47 29.03
C HIS A 158 -4.87 13.53 27.93
N GLY A 159 -6.03 14.10 27.58
CA GLY A 159 -6.20 15.00 26.44
C GLY A 159 -6.40 14.25 25.10
N PRO A 160 -6.67 14.98 24.01
CA PRO A 160 -7.08 14.42 22.73
C PRO A 160 -6.01 13.52 22.07
N GLN A 161 -4.73 13.68 22.44
CA GLN A 161 -3.62 12.88 21.94
C GLN A 161 -3.65 11.41 22.38
N ILE A 162 -4.56 11.04 23.29
CA ILE A 162 -4.74 9.63 23.67
C ILE A 162 -5.46 8.83 22.58
N ARG A 163 -6.21 9.48 21.68
CA ARG A 163 -6.93 8.78 20.63
C ARG A 163 -5.97 8.32 19.52
N GLY A 164 -6.10 7.06 19.15
CA GLY A 164 -5.54 6.48 17.93
C GLY A 164 -6.15 7.15 16.70
N THR A 165 -5.66 8.31 16.31
CA THR A 165 -6.04 8.91 15.03
C THR A 165 -5.38 8.07 13.93
N THR A 166 -6.15 7.18 13.31
CA THR A 166 -5.79 6.68 11.98
C THR A 166 -5.84 7.86 11.04
N ALA A 167 -4.71 8.19 10.44
CA ALA A 167 -4.59 9.39 9.65
C ALA A 167 -5.55 9.30 8.44
N ASN A 168 -6.66 10.04 8.50
CA ASN A 168 -7.73 10.05 7.50
C ASN A 168 -7.28 10.56 6.12
N TRP A 169 -6.06 11.10 6.01
CA TRP A 169 -5.46 11.45 4.72
C TRP A 169 -5.11 10.24 3.87
N ILE A 170 -4.89 9.05 4.44
CA ILE A 170 -4.56 7.83 3.69
C ILE A 170 -5.70 7.45 2.71
N PRO A 171 -6.96 7.25 3.15
CA PRO A 171 -8.04 6.96 2.21
C PRO A 171 -8.26 8.11 1.21
N ILE A 172 -8.06 9.37 1.62
CA ILE A 172 -8.15 10.53 0.72
C ILE A 172 -7.11 10.44 -0.40
N LEU A 173 -5.85 10.12 -0.08
CA LEU A 173 -4.81 9.95 -1.10
C LEU A 173 -5.08 8.76 -2.01
N LEU A 174 -5.57 7.64 -1.46
CA LEU A 174 -5.94 6.47 -2.27
C LEU A 174 -7.03 6.83 -3.28
N ILE A 175 -8.09 7.51 -2.85
CA ILE A 175 -9.15 8.00 -3.74
C ILE A 175 -8.57 8.93 -4.81
N LEU A 176 -7.70 9.86 -4.43
CA LEU A 176 -7.09 10.81 -5.36
C LEU A 176 -6.24 10.10 -6.42
N VAL A 177 -5.45 9.09 -6.05
CA VAL A 177 -4.67 8.27 -7.00
C VAL A 177 -5.60 7.52 -7.97
N PHE A 178 -6.70 6.93 -7.48
CA PHE A 178 -7.68 6.26 -8.34
C PHE A 178 -8.35 7.23 -9.33
N VAL A 179 -8.71 8.43 -8.86
CA VAL A 179 -9.32 9.46 -9.71
C VAL A 179 -8.35 9.94 -10.80
N ILE A 180 -7.12 10.29 -10.44
CA ILE A 180 -6.10 10.74 -11.41
C ILE A 180 -5.84 9.63 -12.44
N THR A 181 -5.63 8.40 -11.98
CA THR A 181 -5.39 7.25 -12.87
C THR A 181 -6.58 7.01 -13.81
N GLY A 182 -7.81 7.07 -13.29
CA GLY A 182 -9.03 6.92 -14.06
C GLY A 182 -9.18 8.00 -15.14
N VAL A 183 -8.88 9.26 -14.80
CA VAL A 183 -8.88 10.38 -15.76
C VAL A 183 -7.82 10.19 -16.84
N LEU A 184 -6.60 9.79 -16.49
CA LEU A 184 -5.53 9.54 -17.47
C LEU A 184 -5.90 8.41 -18.44
N ILE A 185 -6.52 7.34 -17.94
CA ILE A 185 -7.02 6.24 -18.78
C ILE A 185 -8.14 6.73 -19.69
N ALA A 186 -9.10 7.51 -19.18
CA ALA A 186 -10.19 8.06 -19.97
C ALA A 186 -9.66 8.97 -21.09
N VAL A 187 -8.75 9.91 -20.76
CA VAL A 187 -8.11 10.79 -21.74
C VAL A 187 -7.37 9.98 -22.80
N ARG A 188 -6.61 8.95 -22.40
CA ARG A 188 -5.90 8.08 -23.35
C ARG A 188 -6.86 7.26 -24.22
N TYR A 189 -8.02 6.86 -23.69
CA TYR A 189 -9.05 6.14 -24.43
C TYR A 189 -9.74 7.03 -25.47
N PHE A 190 -10.16 8.24 -25.07
CA PHE A 190 -10.80 9.20 -25.97
C PHE A 190 -9.83 9.73 -27.04
N ARG A 191 -8.55 9.93 -26.72
CA ARG A 191 -7.52 10.30 -27.72
C ARG A 191 -7.22 9.21 -28.76
N ARG A 192 -7.64 7.95 -28.54
CA ARG A 192 -7.48 6.86 -29.53
C ARG A 192 -8.69 6.66 -30.41
N LYS A 193 -9.84 7.21 -30.02
CA LYS A 193 -11.08 7.13 -30.78
C LYS A 193 -11.36 8.54 -31.28
N ASP A 194 -10.84 8.88 -32.44
CA ASP A 194 -11.31 10.05 -33.16
C ASP A 194 -12.80 9.81 -33.43
N PRO A 195 -13.73 10.57 -32.81
CA PRO A 195 -15.16 10.30 -32.98
C PRO A 195 -15.67 10.72 -34.37
N PHE A 196 -14.78 11.20 -35.25
CA PHE A 196 -15.08 11.72 -36.59
C PHE A 196 -14.36 10.97 -37.72
N GLY A 197 -13.78 9.79 -37.44
CA GLY A 197 -12.95 9.05 -38.40
C GLY A 197 -13.64 8.54 -39.68
N ASP A 198 -14.97 8.43 -39.71
CA ASP A 198 -15.68 7.83 -40.84
C ASP A 198 -16.79 8.72 -41.43
N LEU A 199 -16.65 10.06 -41.36
CA LEU A 199 -17.38 10.93 -42.30
C LEU A 199 -16.73 10.83 -43.68
N SER A 200 -16.82 9.63 -44.26
CA SER A 200 -16.74 9.44 -45.70
C SER A 200 -17.81 10.33 -46.32
N TYR A 201 -17.38 11.48 -46.84
CA TYR A 201 -18.22 12.28 -47.70
C TYR A 201 -18.68 11.38 -48.86
N PRO A 202 -19.97 11.37 -49.22
CA PRO A 202 -20.39 10.68 -50.43
C PRO A 202 -19.62 11.30 -51.60
N GLU A 203 -18.91 10.45 -52.35
CA GLU A 203 -18.26 10.82 -53.60
C GLU A 203 -19.32 11.44 -54.52
N THR A 204 -19.29 12.76 -54.66
CA THR A 204 -20.00 13.45 -55.73
C THR A 204 -19.20 13.23 -57.01
N SER A 205 -19.69 12.33 -57.84
CA SER A 205 -19.32 12.16 -59.23
C SER A 205 -19.46 13.47 -60.00
N GLU A 206 -18.52 13.68 -60.93
CA GLU A 206 -18.60 14.58 -62.09
C GLU A 206 -18.62 16.10 -61.84
N SER A 207 -17.50 16.75 -62.14
CA SER A 207 -17.42 17.54 -63.38
C SER A 207 -15.98 17.94 -63.70
N ASP A 208 -15.58 17.69 -64.94
CA ASP A 208 -14.37 18.16 -65.61
C ASP A 208 -13.99 19.61 -65.30
N GLY A 209 -12.71 19.85 -65.03
CA GLY A 209 -12.21 21.19 -64.68
C GLY A 209 -10.70 21.32 -64.77
N LYS A 210 -10.22 21.36 -66.02
CA LYS A 210 -8.87 21.68 -66.51
C LYS A 210 -8.13 22.79 -65.70
N GLY A 211 -6.98 22.42 -65.14
CA GLY A 211 -5.71 23.18 -65.16
C GLY A 211 -5.56 24.45 -64.32
N SER A 212 -4.59 24.45 -63.40
CA SER A 212 -3.43 25.35 -63.44
C SER A 212 -2.49 25.08 -62.27
N ASP A 213 -1.21 24.91 -62.58
CA ASP A 213 -0.09 24.99 -61.66
C ASP A 213 -0.17 26.22 -60.75
N GLN A 214 -0.13 26.02 -59.43
CA GLN A 214 0.37 27.04 -58.50
C GLN A 214 1.29 26.40 -57.45
N LYS A 215 2.57 26.62 -57.73
CA LYS A 215 3.73 26.51 -56.86
C LYS A 215 3.76 27.70 -55.90
N GLY A 216 4.02 27.45 -54.62
CA GLY A 216 4.33 28.45 -53.59
C GLY A 216 3.43 28.28 -52.38
N ASP A 217 3.88 28.41 -51.15
CA ASP A 217 5.18 28.67 -50.56
C ASP A 217 5.01 28.24 -49.11
N ALA A 218 5.92 27.42 -48.59
CA ALA A 218 5.89 26.96 -47.21
C ALA A 218 6.52 28.05 -46.34
N THR A 219 5.72 29.02 -45.91
CA THR A 219 6.13 29.92 -44.83
C THR A 219 6.06 29.14 -43.52
N ASN A 220 7.22 28.65 -43.09
CA ASN A 220 7.48 28.36 -41.69
C ASN A 220 7.28 29.67 -40.92
N ASP A 221 6.25 29.71 -40.07
CA ASP A 221 6.12 30.73 -39.05
C ASP A 221 7.18 30.46 -37.97
N ASP A 222 8.40 30.94 -38.22
CA ASP A 222 9.42 31.04 -37.19
C ASP A 222 8.95 32.05 -36.14
N VAL A 223 8.57 31.52 -34.97
CA VAL A 223 8.20 32.28 -33.79
C VAL A 223 9.43 33.05 -33.30
N ASP A 224 9.44 34.36 -33.55
CA ASP A 224 10.48 35.29 -33.13
C ASP A 224 10.47 35.48 -31.60
N LEU A 225 11.33 34.72 -30.92
CA LEU A 225 11.48 34.69 -29.46
C LEU A 225 12.24 35.92 -28.90
N ASP A 226 12.77 36.80 -29.75
CA ASP A 226 13.57 37.93 -29.29
C ASP A 226 12.73 39.14 -28.85
N ARG A 227 11.42 39.11 -29.03
CA ARG A 227 10.51 40.21 -28.65
C ARG A 227 10.34 40.43 -27.13
N PHE A 228 10.80 39.52 -26.29
CA PHE A 228 10.56 39.59 -24.83
C PHE A 228 11.71 40.15 -24.00
N LYS A 229 12.78 40.69 -24.62
CA LYS A 229 13.99 41.10 -23.88
C LYS A 229 13.98 42.52 -23.29
N ASP A 230 12.97 43.34 -23.59
CA ASP A 230 13.00 44.77 -23.24
C ASP A 230 12.03 45.18 -22.10
N LEU A 231 11.52 44.23 -21.31
CA LEU A 231 10.54 44.52 -20.25
C LEU A 231 11.10 44.68 -18.83
N ASP A 232 12.43 44.64 -18.65
CA ASP A 232 13.08 44.88 -17.35
C ASP A 232 13.90 46.18 -17.34
N ARG A 233 13.22 47.33 -17.43
CA ARG A 233 13.80 48.63 -17.04
C ARG A 233 12.81 49.53 -16.32
#